data_AF-A0A950RYL3-F1
#
_entry.id   AF-A0A950RYL3-F1
#
_cell.length_a   1.000
_cell.length_b   1.000
_cell.length_c   1.000
_cell.angle_alpha   90.00
_cell.angle_beta   90.00
_cell.angle_gamma   90.00
#
_symmetry.space_group_name_H-M   'P 1'
#
loop_
_entity.id
_entity.type
_entity.pdbx_description
1 polymer ?
#
loop_
_entity_poly.entity_id
_entity_poly.type
_entity_poly.pdbx_seq_one_letter_code
_entity_poly.pdbx_strand_id
1 'polypeptide(L)'
;EAARQAEDAGADALVVGSPYYLPVSAADQQRHIEAALGATGLPVVLYNIPQCTHTPLAFSTVQALASESRVLGIKDSWGDLPYFQRLLTLKHARPDFRVLQGSEHAASASMLLGADGLIPGLANVAPNVMVDLVQAARRGDVATCKGLHLDVVRLADVYASSGIAGLYRACAMLGLASGIPAEPWQPVGDQDTADIKRVLHQYGLLPAGARG
;
A
#
# COMPACT_ATOMS: atom_id res chain seq x y z
N GLU A 1 8.66 21.27 -4.25
CA GLU A 1 10.09 20.92 -4.21
C GLU A 1 10.30 19.42 -4.42
N ALA A 2 9.91 18.55 -3.47
CA ALA A 2 10.05 17.10 -3.62
C ALA A 2 9.48 16.54 -4.95
N ALA A 3 8.36 17.09 -5.43
CA ALA A 3 7.81 16.74 -6.74
C ALA A 3 8.80 16.97 -7.90
N ARG A 4 9.44 18.15 -7.96
CA ARG A 4 10.46 18.46 -8.98
C ARG A 4 11.68 17.57 -8.85
N GLN A 5 12.15 17.34 -7.63
CA GLN A 5 13.28 16.46 -7.38
C GLN A 5 13.01 15.02 -7.85
N ALA A 6 11.78 14.53 -7.70
CA ALA A 6 11.39 13.22 -8.22
C ALA A 6 11.35 13.19 -9.76
N GLU A 7 10.87 14.28 -10.40
CA GLU A 7 10.92 14.44 -11.86
C GLU A 7 12.36 14.49 -12.39
N ASP A 8 13.22 15.29 -11.77
CA ASP A 8 14.65 15.40 -12.11
C ASP A 8 15.39 14.06 -11.92
N ALA A 9 14.94 13.24 -10.96
CA ALA A 9 15.44 11.89 -10.72
C ALA A 9 14.88 10.83 -11.70
N GLY A 10 13.94 11.21 -12.58
CA GLY A 10 13.36 10.33 -13.60
C GLY A 10 12.20 9.46 -13.13
N ALA A 11 11.47 9.87 -12.09
CA ALA A 11 10.27 9.13 -11.65
C ALA A 11 9.18 9.14 -12.73
N ASP A 12 8.48 8.00 -12.90
CA ASP A 12 7.36 7.90 -13.86
C ASP A 12 6.06 8.55 -13.35
N ALA A 13 5.89 8.61 -12.02
CA ALA A 13 4.72 9.15 -11.36
C ALA A 13 5.02 9.56 -9.92
N LEU A 14 4.20 10.43 -9.36
CA LEU A 14 4.23 10.81 -7.95
C LEU A 14 3.12 10.10 -7.17
N VAL A 15 3.40 9.77 -5.91
CA VAL A 15 2.36 9.37 -4.95
C VAL A 15 2.16 10.52 -3.98
N VAL A 16 0.96 11.11 -3.96
CA VAL A 16 0.66 12.32 -3.17
C VAL A 16 -0.53 12.07 -2.26
N GLY A 17 -0.31 12.16 -0.95
CA GLY A 17 -1.35 11.99 0.06
C GLY A 17 -1.78 13.31 0.71
N SER A 18 -2.71 13.21 1.65
CA SER A 18 -3.04 14.34 2.52
C SER A 18 -1.82 14.80 3.32
N PRO A 19 -1.67 16.11 3.57
CA PRO A 19 -0.78 16.60 4.62
C PRO A 19 -0.99 15.85 5.94
N TYR A 20 0.09 15.58 6.65
CA TYR A 20 0.09 14.87 7.93
C TYR A 20 0.32 15.82 9.11
N TYR A 21 0.22 15.28 10.32
CA TYR A 21 0.35 15.97 11.63
C TYR A 21 -0.86 16.83 12.03
N LEU A 22 -1.19 17.88 11.27
CA LEU A 22 -2.37 18.71 11.54
C LEU A 22 -3.55 18.34 10.62
N PRO A 23 -4.79 18.29 11.14
CA PRO A 23 -5.95 18.12 10.28
C PRO A 23 -6.07 19.26 9.27
N VAL A 24 -6.40 18.90 8.03
CA VAL A 24 -6.57 19.85 6.93
C VAL A 24 -7.97 19.73 6.32
N SER A 25 -8.52 20.85 5.84
CA SER A 25 -9.81 20.82 5.16
C SER A 25 -9.73 20.10 3.82
N ALA A 26 -10.87 19.62 3.30
CA ALA A 26 -10.95 19.03 1.97
C ALA A 26 -10.46 19.99 0.85
N ALA A 27 -10.67 21.30 1.03
CA ALA A 27 -10.21 22.33 0.11
C ALA A 27 -8.68 22.54 0.18
N ASP A 28 -8.10 22.44 1.38
CA ASP A 28 -6.64 22.46 1.56
C ASP A 28 -5.97 21.22 0.99
N GLN A 29 -6.57 20.03 1.18
CA GLN A 29 -6.10 18.79 0.56
C GLN A 29 -6.06 18.92 -0.97
N GLN A 30 -7.12 19.44 -1.57
CA GLN A 30 -7.19 19.66 -3.01
C GLN A 30 -6.09 20.63 -3.48
N ARG A 31 -5.98 21.81 -2.85
CA ARG A 31 -4.94 22.80 -3.19
C ARG A 31 -3.54 22.24 -3.06
N HIS A 32 -3.28 21.41 -2.06
CA HIS A 32 -1.99 20.76 -1.87
C HIS A 32 -1.63 19.84 -3.05
N ILE A 33 -2.58 19.03 -3.50
CA ILE A 33 -2.37 18.09 -4.62
C ILE A 33 -2.25 18.84 -5.94
N GLU A 34 -3.07 19.86 -6.17
CA GLU A 34 -2.98 20.75 -7.34
C GLU A 34 -1.63 21.48 -7.41
N ALA A 35 -1.09 21.91 -6.26
CA ALA A 35 0.23 22.52 -6.20
C ALA A 35 1.35 21.53 -6.58
N ALA A 36 1.23 20.25 -6.22
CA ALA A 36 2.17 19.21 -6.64
C ALA A 36 2.08 18.94 -8.15
N LEU A 37 0.85 18.85 -8.69
CA LEU A 37 0.58 18.71 -10.13
C LEU A 37 1.10 19.91 -10.94
N GLY A 38 0.98 21.13 -10.42
CA GLY A 38 1.46 22.35 -11.08
C GLY A 38 2.98 22.52 -11.02
N ALA A 39 3.66 21.81 -10.12
CA ALA A 39 5.10 21.91 -9.94
C ALA A 39 5.90 20.99 -10.88
N THR A 40 5.27 20.04 -11.58
CA THR A 40 5.92 19.01 -12.40
C THR A 40 5.10 18.65 -13.64
N GLY A 41 5.72 17.99 -14.62
CA GLY A 41 5.02 17.36 -15.74
C GLY A 41 4.43 15.99 -15.39
N LEU A 42 4.89 15.35 -14.32
CA LEU A 42 4.56 13.98 -13.96
C LEU A 42 3.09 13.75 -13.61
N PRO A 43 2.57 12.54 -13.91
CA PRO A 43 1.28 12.10 -13.40
C PRO A 43 1.32 11.80 -11.89
N VAL A 44 0.16 11.80 -11.25
CA VAL A 44 -0.03 11.61 -9.80
C VAL A 44 -0.97 10.44 -9.52
N VAL A 45 -0.62 9.63 -8.52
CA VAL A 45 -1.51 8.71 -7.83
C VAL A 45 -1.81 9.28 -6.45
N LEU A 46 -3.09 9.47 -6.15
CA LEU A 46 -3.54 9.95 -4.85
C LEU A 46 -3.27 8.89 -3.77
N TYR A 47 -3.01 9.31 -2.54
CA TYR A 47 -2.77 8.38 -1.43
C TYR A 47 -3.64 8.70 -0.21
N ASN A 48 -4.54 7.77 0.12
CA ASN A 48 -5.36 7.84 1.33
C ASN A 48 -4.84 6.86 2.39
N ILE A 49 -4.29 7.38 3.50
CA ILE A 49 -3.83 6.60 4.65
C ILE A 49 -4.08 7.38 5.96
N PRO A 50 -5.35 7.55 6.38
CA PRO A 50 -5.70 8.37 7.54
C PRO A 50 -5.10 7.88 8.86
N GLN A 51 -4.66 6.63 8.94
CA GLN A 51 -3.90 6.11 10.09
C GLN A 51 -2.56 6.84 10.27
N CYS A 52 -1.99 7.40 9.20
CA CYS A 52 -0.74 8.17 9.22
C CYS A 52 -0.95 9.68 9.05
N THR A 53 -2.01 10.10 8.35
CA THR A 53 -2.29 11.53 8.09
C THR A 53 -3.28 12.14 9.07
N HIS A 54 -3.96 11.32 9.88
CA HIS A 54 -5.08 11.69 10.77
C HIS A 54 -6.31 12.30 10.06
N THR A 55 -6.26 12.45 8.74
CA THR A 55 -7.35 13.04 7.95
C THR A 55 -7.55 12.22 6.67
N PRO A 56 -8.70 11.53 6.54
CA PRO A 56 -9.05 10.85 5.30
C PRO A 56 -9.12 11.85 4.14
N LEU A 57 -8.68 11.44 2.96
CA LEU A 57 -8.88 12.20 1.74
C LEU A 57 -10.37 12.16 1.40
N ALA A 58 -11.03 13.32 1.45
CA ALA A 58 -12.48 13.37 1.25
C ALA A 58 -12.85 12.82 -0.13
N PHE A 59 -13.93 12.01 -0.22
CA PHE A 59 -14.38 11.48 -1.51
C PHE A 59 -14.66 12.58 -2.53
N SER A 60 -15.22 13.72 -2.10
CA SER A 60 -15.44 14.89 -2.96
C SER A 60 -14.14 15.45 -3.53
N THR A 61 -13.05 15.47 -2.74
CA THR A 61 -11.72 15.88 -3.20
C THR A 61 -11.18 14.90 -4.23
N VAL A 62 -11.29 13.59 -3.98
CA VAL A 62 -10.88 12.55 -4.95
C VAL A 62 -11.68 12.68 -6.24
N GLN A 63 -13.00 12.87 -6.14
CA GLN A 63 -13.88 13.02 -7.29
C GLN A 63 -13.54 14.27 -8.12
N ALA A 64 -13.26 15.41 -7.47
CA ALA A 64 -12.85 16.63 -8.15
C ALA A 64 -11.52 16.43 -8.89
N LEU A 65 -10.51 15.87 -8.20
CA LEU A 65 -9.19 15.62 -8.77
C LEU A 65 -9.20 14.54 -9.86
N ALA A 66 -10.13 13.58 -9.80
CA ALA A 66 -10.31 12.58 -10.83
C ALA A 66 -10.78 13.18 -12.18
N SER A 67 -11.08 14.48 -12.28
CA SER A 67 -11.31 15.14 -13.58
C SER A 67 -10.01 15.53 -14.29
N GLU A 68 -8.88 15.61 -13.57
CA GLU A 68 -7.57 15.87 -14.14
C GLU A 68 -7.02 14.59 -14.79
N SER A 69 -6.57 14.71 -16.04
CA SER A 69 -6.02 13.61 -16.83
C SER A 69 -4.74 13.02 -16.24
N ARG A 70 -3.92 13.87 -15.59
CA ARG A 70 -2.67 13.46 -14.94
C ARG A 70 -2.87 12.79 -13.59
N VAL A 71 -4.09 12.83 -13.02
CA VAL A 71 -4.43 12.04 -11.83
C VAL A 71 -4.85 10.65 -12.27
N LEU A 72 -3.92 9.69 -12.18
CA LEU A 72 -4.09 8.33 -12.70
C LEU A 72 -5.03 7.48 -11.85
N GLY A 73 -5.19 7.83 -10.57
CA GLY A 73 -5.87 6.96 -9.64
C GLY A 73 -5.63 7.31 -8.18
N ILE A 74 -6.00 6.36 -7.32
CA ILE A 74 -5.82 6.40 -5.88
C ILE A 74 -5.32 5.06 -5.35
N LYS A 75 -4.31 5.12 -4.48
CA LYS A 75 -3.98 4.07 -3.53
C LYS A 75 -4.74 4.37 -2.23
N ASP A 76 -5.66 3.49 -1.85
CA ASP A 76 -6.34 3.56 -0.56
C ASP A 76 -5.74 2.54 0.41
N SER A 77 -5.33 2.98 1.59
CA SER A 77 -4.82 2.12 2.67
C SER A 77 -5.63 2.30 3.96
N TRP A 78 -6.78 2.97 3.88
CA TRP A 78 -7.64 3.17 5.04
C TRP A 78 -8.22 1.85 5.56
N GLY A 79 -8.57 0.92 4.66
CA GLY A 79 -9.24 -0.33 5.03
C GLY A 79 -10.75 -0.19 5.25
N ASP A 80 -11.30 1.02 5.09
CA ASP A 80 -12.74 1.27 5.09
C ASP A 80 -13.35 0.81 3.75
N LEU A 81 -13.93 -0.39 3.74
CA LEU A 81 -14.54 -0.97 2.53
C LEU A 81 -15.69 -0.14 1.95
N PRO A 82 -16.60 0.47 2.74
CA PRO A 82 -17.61 1.37 2.21
C PRO A 82 -17.02 2.56 1.43
N TYR A 83 -15.98 3.21 1.95
CA TYR A 83 -15.25 4.26 1.25
C TYR A 83 -14.58 3.74 -0.02
N PHE A 84 -13.91 2.58 0.06
CA PHE A 84 -13.27 1.95 -1.09
C PHE A 84 -14.28 1.65 -2.21
N GLN A 85 -15.47 1.15 -1.87
CA GLN A 85 -16.54 0.90 -2.83
C GLN A 85 -17.03 2.19 -3.48
N ARG A 86 -17.09 3.31 -2.75
CA ARG A 86 -17.39 4.62 -3.35
C ARG A 86 -16.32 5.02 -4.36
N LEU A 87 -15.04 4.80 -4.08
CA LEU A 87 -13.97 5.07 -5.04
C LEU A 87 -14.14 4.28 -6.34
N LEU A 88 -14.53 3.00 -6.27
CA LEU A 88 -14.80 2.18 -7.45
C LEU A 88 -15.89 2.77 -8.35
N THR A 89 -16.84 3.53 -7.78
CA THR A 89 -17.90 4.17 -8.59
C THR A 89 -17.36 5.25 -9.54
N LEU A 90 -16.20 5.85 -9.26
CA LEU A 90 -15.56 6.86 -10.12
C LEU A 90 -15.24 6.29 -11.51
N LYS A 91 -15.02 4.98 -11.61
CA LYS A 91 -14.71 4.29 -12.87
C LYS A 91 -15.83 4.35 -13.89
N HIS A 92 -17.07 4.64 -13.48
CA HIS A 92 -18.17 4.89 -14.43
C HIS A 92 -17.95 6.16 -15.25
N ALA A 93 -17.40 7.21 -14.64
CA ALA A 93 -17.11 8.49 -15.29
C ALA A 93 -15.68 8.56 -15.85
N ARG A 94 -14.73 7.86 -15.23
CA ARG A 94 -13.32 7.78 -15.63
C ARG A 94 -12.85 6.32 -15.66
N PRO A 95 -13.14 5.56 -16.75
CA PRO A 95 -12.79 4.14 -16.83
C PRO A 95 -11.29 3.82 -16.71
N ASP A 96 -10.45 4.81 -16.99
CA ASP A 96 -8.99 4.76 -16.90
C ASP A 96 -8.45 5.04 -15.48
N PHE A 97 -9.28 5.60 -14.58
CA PHE A 97 -8.91 5.91 -13.20
C PHE A 97 -8.69 4.62 -12.40
N ARG A 98 -7.50 4.47 -11.81
CA ARG A 98 -7.09 3.26 -11.10
C ARG A 98 -7.42 3.36 -9.61
N VAL A 99 -8.06 2.33 -9.08
CA VAL A 99 -8.35 2.21 -7.65
C VAL A 99 -7.55 1.04 -7.11
N LEU A 100 -6.53 1.33 -6.30
CA LEU A 100 -5.56 0.38 -5.78
C LEU A 100 -5.75 0.22 -4.27
N GLN A 101 -5.69 -1.02 -3.78
CA GLN A 101 -5.78 -1.32 -2.35
C GLN A 101 -4.38 -1.51 -1.75
N GLY A 102 -4.05 -0.74 -0.72
CA GLY A 102 -2.80 -0.83 0.03
C GLY A 102 -2.92 -1.51 1.38
N SER A 103 -4.15 -1.69 1.88
CA SER A 103 -4.45 -2.48 3.07
C SER A 103 -4.56 -3.97 2.74
N GLU A 104 -3.66 -4.76 3.31
CA GLU A 104 -3.59 -6.21 3.10
C GLU A 104 -4.83 -6.95 3.62
N HIS A 105 -5.44 -6.49 4.71
CA HIS A 105 -6.66 -7.10 5.25
C HIS A 105 -7.88 -6.91 4.34
N ALA A 106 -7.84 -5.93 3.44
CA ALA A 106 -8.91 -5.68 2.48
C ALA A 106 -8.56 -6.19 1.06
N ALA A 107 -7.35 -6.72 0.84
CA ALA A 107 -6.82 -7.01 -0.48
C ALA A 107 -7.72 -7.93 -1.33
N SER A 108 -8.13 -9.08 -0.77
CA SER A 108 -8.95 -10.07 -1.48
C SER A 108 -10.33 -9.52 -1.85
N ALA A 109 -11.01 -8.90 -0.87
CA ALA A 109 -12.32 -8.29 -1.06
C ALA A 109 -12.26 -7.15 -2.09
N SER A 110 -11.28 -6.25 -1.98
CA SER A 110 -11.09 -5.15 -2.93
C SER A 110 -10.85 -5.65 -4.36
N MET A 111 -9.99 -6.66 -4.55
CA MET A 111 -9.73 -7.21 -5.88
C MET A 111 -10.98 -7.86 -6.47
N LEU A 112 -11.74 -8.63 -5.68
CA LEU A 112 -13.01 -9.24 -6.13
C LEU A 112 -14.09 -8.20 -6.45
N LEU A 113 -14.05 -7.03 -5.81
CA LEU A 113 -14.97 -5.92 -6.06
C LEU A 113 -14.57 -5.03 -7.26
N GLY A 114 -13.40 -5.25 -7.87
CA GLY A 114 -12.98 -4.55 -9.09
C GLY A 114 -11.84 -3.54 -8.90
N ALA A 115 -11.07 -3.64 -7.82
CA ALA A 115 -9.79 -2.92 -7.70
C ALA A 115 -8.85 -3.28 -8.86
N ASP A 116 -8.03 -2.32 -9.29
CA ASP A 116 -7.11 -2.50 -10.42
C ASP A 116 -5.82 -3.26 -10.03
N GLY A 117 -5.52 -3.30 -8.73
CA GLY A 117 -4.33 -3.93 -8.19
C GLY A 117 -4.12 -3.61 -6.71
N LEU A 118 -2.97 -4.03 -6.21
CA LEU A 118 -2.56 -3.88 -4.82
C LEU A 118 -1.22 -3.15 -4.73
N ILE A 119 -1.02 -2.37 -3.66
CA ILE A 119 0.30 -1.85 -3.26
C ILE A 119 0.53 -2.21 -1.77
N PRO A 120 0.78 -3.50 -1.47
CA PRO A 120 0.93 -4.01 -0.10
C PRO A 120 2.39 -3.91 0.38
N GLY A 121 2.61 -3.90 1.69
CA GLY A 121 3.97 -3.97 2.25
C GLY A 121 4.53 -5.40 2.20
N LEU A 122 3.68 -6.42 2.36
CA LEU A 122 4.04 -7.85 2.39
C LEU A 122 4.68 -8.32 1.10
N ALA A 123 4.42 -7.65 -0.03
CA ALA A 123 5.05 -7.98 -1.30
C ALA A 123 6.59 -7.83 -1.26
N ASN A 124 7.16 -7.11 -0.28
CA ASN A 124 8.61 -7.07 -0.10
C ASN A 124 9.21 -8.43 0.32
N VAL A 125 8.44 -9.28 0.99
CA VAL A 125 8.92 -10.57 1.53
C VAL A 125 8.19 -11.77 0.94
N ALA A 126 6.94 -11.60 0.53
CA ALA A 126 6.08 -12.64 -0.02
C ALA A 126 5.36 -12.17 -1.30
N PRO A 127 6.09 -11.72 -2.36
CA PRO A 127 5.47 -11.18 -3.57
C PRO A 127 4.55 -12.20 -4.26
N ASN A 128 4.94 -13.47 -4.29
CA ASN A 128 4.18 -14.53 -4.97
C ASN A 128 2.76 -14.68 -4.41
N VAL A 129 2.59 -14.62 -3.08
CA VAL A 129 1.26 -14.71 -2.45
C VAL A 129 0.36 -13.57 -2.89
N MET A 130 0.90 -12.34 -2.96
CA MET A 130 0.12 -11.18 -3.41
C MET A 130 -0.20 -11.25 -4.91
N VAL A 131 0.75 -11.70 -5.73
CA VAL A 131 0.56 -11.90 -7.17
C VAL A 131 -0.49 -12.96 -7.43
N ASP A 132 -0.40 -14.12 -6.78
CA ASP A 132 -1.35 -15.22 -6.92
C ASP A 132 -2.76 -14.79 -6.51
N LEU A 133 -2.88 -13.97 -5.46
CA LEU A 133 -4.17 -13.43 -5.02
C LEU A 133 -4.77 -12.51 -6.08
N VAL A 134 -3.97 -11.60 -6.66
CA VAL A 134 -4.42 -10.72 -7.76
C VAL A 134 -4.85 -11.55 -8.97
N GLN A 135 -4.10 -12.58 -9.34
CA GLN A 135 -4.42 -13.42 -10.50
C GLN A 135 -5.66 -14.28 -10.25
N ALA A 136 -5.81 -14.86 -9.06
CA ALA A 136 -7.01 -15.60 -8.67
C ALA A 136 -8.25 -14.71 -8.73
N ALA A 137 -8.17 -13.49 -8.18
CA ALA A 137 -9.28 -12.54 -8.20
C ALA A 137 -9.66 -12.12 -9.63
N ARG A 138 -8.66 -11.87 -10.50
CA ARG A 138 -8.89 -11.55 -11.93
C ARG A 138 -9.59 -12.68 -12.70
N ARG A 139 -9.40 -13.94 -12.28
CA ARG A 139 -10.12 -15.10 -12.84
C ARG A 139 -11.46 -15.38 -12.17
N GLY A 140 -11.84 -14.62 -11.15
CA GLY A 140 -13.05 -14.88 -10.35
C GLY A 140 -12.95 -16.12 -9.46
N ASP A 141 -11.74 -16.60 -9.17
CA ASP A 141 -11.52 -17.78 -8.33
C ASP A 141 -11.60 -17.41 -6.84
N VAL A 142 -12.84 -17.34 -6.35
CA VAL A 142 -13.15 -16.97 -4.96
C VAL A 142 -12.55 -17.96 -3.95
N ALA A 143 -12.49 -19.24 -4.28
CA ALA A 143 -11.97 -20.27 -3.39
C ALA A 143 -10.47 -20.07 -3.14
N THR A 144 -9.69 -19.87 -4.21
CA THR A 144 -8.26 -19.57 -4.11
C THR A 144 -8.02 -18.22 -3.43
N CYS A 145 -8.80 -17.19 -3.75
CA CYS A 145 -8.73 -15.90 -3.05
C CYS A 145 -8.92 -16.03 -1.54
N LYS A 146 -9.87 -16.87 -1.09
CA LYS A 146 -10.11 -17.11 0.34
C LYS A 146 -8.90 -17.78 1.00
N GLY A 147 -8.34 -18.81 0.36
CA GLY A 147 -7.13 -19.50 0.86
C GLY A 147 -5.95 -18.53 1.00
N LEU A 148 -5.63 -17.83 -0.09
CA LEU A 148 -4.54 -16.86 -0.13
C LEU A 148 -4.77 -15.68 0.83
N HIS A 149 -6.02 -15.24 1.03
CA HIS A 149 -6.30 -14.20 2.00
C HIS A 149 -5.97 -14.62 3.43
N LEU A 150 -6.28 -15.86 3.81
CA LEU A 150 -5.87 -16.39 5.11
C LEU A 150 -4.35 -16.51 5.22
N ASP A 151 -3.66 -16.77 4.10
CA ASP A 151 -2.20 -16.72 4.05
C ASP A 151 -1.65 -15.32 4.24
N VAL A 152 -2.26 -14.31 3.60
CA VAL A 152 -1.92 -12.89 3.81
C VAL A 152 -2.09 -12.49 5.27
N VAL A 153 -3.19 -12.89 5.91
CA VAL A 153 -3.45 -12.60 7.34
C VAL A 153 -2.37 -13.21 8.23
N ARG A 154 -1.96 -14.46 7.97
CA ARG A 154 -0.88 -15.11 8.73
C ARG A 154 0.50 -14.53 8.43
N LEU A 155 0.78 -14.20 7.17
CA LEU A 155 2.03 -13.55 6.78
C LEU A 155 2.17 -12.18 7.41
N ALA A 156 1.07 -11.45 7.63
CA ALA A 156 1.08 -10.16 8.32
C ALA A 156 1.63 -10.22 9.76
N ASP A 157 1.76 -11.41 10.36
CA ASP A 157 2.45 -11.60 11.63
C ASP A 157 3.95 -11.20 11.55
N VAL A 158 4.53 -11.01 10.35
CA VAL A 158 5.86 -10.38 10.23
C VAL A 158 5.89 -8.92 10.71
N TYR A 159 4.75 -8.24 10.74
CA TYR A 159 4.65 -6.89 11.33
C TYR A 159 4.47 -6.95 12.84
N ALA A 160 3.54 -7.80 13.33
CA ALA A 160 3.14 -7.98 14.73
C ALA A 160 3.46 -6.80 15.68
N SER A 161 4.12 -7.05 16.82
CA SER A 161 4.51 -6.06 17.83
C SER A 161 5.48 -4.99 17.30
N SER A 162 6.20 -5.27 16.21
CA SER A 162 7.30 -4.44 15.73
C SER A 162 6.94 -3.47 14.62
N GLY A 163 5.73 -3.59 14.05
CA GLY A 163 5.29 -2.84 12.87
C GLY A 163 6.31 -2.91 11.72
N ILE A 164 6.69 -1.74 11.20
CA ILE A 164 7.62 -1.63 10.07
C ILE A 164 9.02 -2.21 10.37
N ALA A 165 9.48 -2.18 11.62
CA ALA A 165 10.77 -2.75 11.99
C ALA A 165 10.79 -4.27 11.79
N GLY A 166 9.64 -4.94 11.98
CA GLY A 166 9.49 -6.37 11.69
C GLY A 166 9.67 -6.68 10.20
N LEU A 167 9.07 -5.86 9.32
CA LEU A 167 9.28 -5.99 7.87
C LEU A 167 10.75 -5.78 7.48
N TYR A 168 11.43 -4.79 8.06
CA TYR A 168 12.87 -4.58 7.85
C TYR A 168 13.68 -5.82 8.24
N ARG A 169 13.39 -6.39 9.42
CA ARG A 169 14.06 -7.60 9.88
C ARG A 169 13.80 -8.78 8.95
N ALA A 170 12.56 -8.96 8.48
CA ALA A 170 12.20 -10.00 7.52
C ALA A 170 12.97 -9.84 6.20
N CYS A 171 13.04 -8.63 5.65
CA CYS A 171 13.85 -8.34 4.46
C CYS A 171 15.34 -8.69 4.67
N ALA A 172 15.91 -8.41 5.84
CA ALA A 172 17.29 -8.78 6.14
C ALA A 172 17.53 -10.29 6.22
N MET A 173 16.60 -11.03 6.85
CA MET A 173 16.69 -12.51 6.86
C MET A 173 16.66 -13.10 5.46
N LEU A 174 15.95 -12.44 4.53
CA LEU A 174 15.89 -12.82 3.11
C LEU A 174 17.06 -12.28 2.27
N GLY A 175 18.00 -11.54 2.88
CA GLY A 175 19.16 -10.96 2.18
C GLY A 175 18.83 -9.77 1.28
N LEU A 176 17.68 -9.11 1.48
CA LEU A 176 17.20 -8.01 0.64
C LEU A 176 17.64 -6.62 1.14
N ALA A 177 17.94 -6.48 2.44
CA ALA A 177 18.30 -5.21 3.07
C ALA A 177 19.13 -5.43 4.34
N SER A 178 19.66 -4.35 4.93
CA SER A 178 20.37 -4.41 6.23
C SER A 178 19.46 -4.76 7.42
N GLY A 179 18.16 -4.48 7.30
CA GLY A 179 17.17 -4.69 8.36
C GLY A 179 17.24 -3.70 9.52
N ILE A 180 18.00 -2.61 9.34
CA ILE A 180 18.12 -1.54 10.33
C ILE A 180 17.16 -0.42 9.90
N PRO A 181 16.07 -0.19 10.64
CA PRO A 181 15.19 0.94 10.35
C PRO A 181 15.85 2.27 10.74
N ALA A 182 15.40 3.37 10.14
CA ALA A 182 15.84 4.69 10.55
C ALA A 182 15.28 5.06 11.93
N GLU A 183 15.97 5.92 12.68
CA GLU A 183 15.40 6.55 13.87
C GLU A 183 14.05 7.24 13.52
N PRO A 184 13.02 7.18 14.39
CA PRO A 184 13.03 6.71 15.78
C PRO A 184 12.74 5.20 15.95
N TRP A 185 12.61 4.44 14.86
CA TRP A 185 12.35 3.01 14.94
C TRP A 185 13.62 2.26 15.32
N GLN A 186 13.50 1.34 16.27
CA GLN A 186 14.60 0.52 16.74
C GLN A 186 14.56 -0.87 16.08
N PRO A 187 15.71 -1.56 15.96
CA PRO A 187 15.73 -2.97 15.59
C PRO A 187 14.83 -3.81 16.50
N VAL A 188 14.25 -4.86 15.94
CA VAL A 188 13.36 -5.76 16.67
C VAL A 188 14.13 -6.63 17.67
N GLY A 189 13.49 -6.99 18.78
CA GLY A 189 14.10 -7.86 19.81
C GLY A 189 14.20 -9.33 19.40
N ASP A 190 14.78 -10.14 20.27
CA ASP A 190 15.00 -11.57 20.02
C ASP A 190 13.70 -12.36 19.83
N GLN A 191 12.66 -12.05 20.62
CA GLN A 191 11.36 -12.71 20.51
C GLN A 191 10.69 -12.42 19.17
N ASP A 192 10.58 -11.14 18.81
CA ASP A 192 10.03 -10.72 17.51
C ASP A 192 10.84 -11.31 16.35
N THR A 193 12.18 -11.34 16.47
CA THR A 193 13.06 -12.00 15.49
C THR A 193 12.72 -13.49 15.33
N ALA A 194 12.50 -14.21 16.43
CA ALA A 194 12.14 -15.63 16.39
C ALA A 194 10.76 -15.85 15.74
N ASP A 195 9.80 -14.98 16.04
CA ASP A 195 8.45 -15.05 15.46
C ASP A 195 8.44 -14.76 13.96
N ILE A 196 9.15 -13.72 13.51
CA ILE A 196 9.34 -13.41 12.09
C ILE A 196 9.97 -14.62 11.38
N LYS A 197 11.05 -15.18 11.94
CA LYS A 197 11.72 -16.34 11.36
C LYS A 197 10.78 -17.55 11.22
N ARG A 198 9.94 -17.80 12.23
CA ARG A 198 8.93 -18.86 12.20
C ARG A 198 7.93 -18.65 11.06
N VAL A 199 7.41 -17.44 10.90
CA VAL A 199 6.48 -17.10 9.80
C VAL A 199 7.14 -17.31 8.44
N LEU A 200 8.37 -16.83 8.26
CA LEU A 200 9.10 -17.00 6.99
C LEU A 200 9.37 -18.48 6.66
N HIS A 201 9.71 -19.32 7.66
CA HIS A 201 9.86 -20.77 7.45
C HIS A 201 8.54 -21.46 7.11
N GLN A 202 7.45 -21.09 7.78
CA GLN A 202 6.12 -21.67 7.52
C GLN A 202 5.70 -21.49 6.04
N TYR A 203 6.09 -20.36 5.44
CA TYR A 203 5.82 -20.06 4.03
C TYR A 203 6.97 -20.45 3.08
N GLY A 204 7.97 -21.17 3.57
CA GLY A 204 9.11 -21.63 2.76
C GLY A 204 9.98 -20.50 2.19
N LEU A 205 9.89 -19.30 2.76
CA LEU A 205 10.65 -18.12 2.32
C LEU A 205 12.11 -18.16 2.80
N LEU A 206 12.37 -18.88 3.90
CA LEU A 206 13.72 -19.17 4.37
C LEU A 206 14.06 -20.65 4.19
N PRO A 207 15.24 -21.00 3.62
CA PRO A 207 15.69 -22.37 3.55
C PRO A 207 15.92 -22.94 4.95
N ALA A 208 15.60 -24.23 5.13
CA ALA A 208 15.86 -24.94 6.38
C ALA A 208 17.38 -24.95 6.64
N GLY A 209 17.84 -24.15 7.61
CA GLY A 209 19.26 -24.05 7.98
C GLY A 209 19.94 -22.71 7.69
N ALA A 210 19.24 -21.71 7.15
CA ALA A 210 19.78 -20.35 7.05
C ALA A 210 20.08 -19.81 8.46
N ARG A 211 21.37 -19.61 8.75
CA ARG A 211 21.83 -18.85 9.92
C ARG A 211 21.64 -17.38 9.57
N GLY A 212 20.86 -16.69 10.42
CA GLY A 212 20.53 -15.27 10.25
C GLY A 212 21.61 -14.35 10.76
#